data_AF-A0A6J0W3I8-F1
#
_entry.id   AF-A0A6J0W3I8-F1
#
_cell.length_a   1.000
_cell.length_b   1.000
_cell.length_c   1.000
_cell.angle_alpha   90.00
_cell.angle_beta   90.00
_cell.angle_gamma   90.00
#
_symmetry.space_group_name_H-M   'P 1'
#
loop_
_entity.id
_entity.type
_entity.pdbx_description
1 polymer ?
#
loop_
_entity_poly.entity_id
_entity_poly.type
_entity_poly.pdbx_seq_one_letter_code
_entity_poly.pdbx_strand_id
1 'polypeptide(L)'
;MGHPPLEFSDCYLDSPDFRERLKCYEQELERTNKFIKDVIKDGNALISAMRNYSSAVQKFSQTLQSFQFDFIGDTLTDDEINIAESFKEFAELLNEVENERMMMVHNASDLLIKPLENFRKEQIGFTKERKKKFEKDGERFYSLLDRHLHLSSKKKESQLQEADLQVDKERRNFFESSLDYVYQIQEVQESKKFNIVEPVLAFLHSLFISNSLTVELTQDFLPYKQQLQLSLQNTRNHFSSTREEMEELKKRMKEAPQTCKLPGQPTIEGYLYTQEKWALGISWVKYYCQYEKETKTLTMTPMDQKPGAKQQGPLDLTLKYCVRRKTESIDKRFCFDIETNERPGTITLQALSEANRRLWMEAMDGKEPIYHSPITKQEEMELNEVGFKFVRKCINVIETKGIKTEGLYRTVGSNIQVQKLLNAFFGPSSSGDQVLRDCSFPRWGVHLITSPVPAARFPGCQQVPLSQVCRVSLLGSELWLQPSQRMSTIRNPRKSWLGSGSLLAVW
;
A
#
# COMPACT_ATOMS: atom_id res chain seq x y z
N MET A 1 58.37 36.79 -25.14
CA MET A 1 59.17 36.91 -26.38
C MET A 1 59.73 35.53 -26.70
N GLY A 2 59.59 35.06 -27.95
CA GLY A 2 60.07 33.72 -28.33
C GLY A 2 61.58 33.60 -28.21
N HIS A 3 62.08 32.41 -27.87
CA HIS A 3 63.51 32.14 -27.91
C HIS A 3 63.99 32.16 -29.37
N PRO A 4 65.18 32.70 -29.68
CA PRO A 4 65.76 32.61 -31.01
C PRO A 4 65.92 31.14 -31.43
N PRO A 5 65.71 30.81 -32.72
CA PRO A 5 65.87 29.45 -33.21
C PRO A 5 67.27 28.88 -32.96
N LEU A 6 67.37 27.56 -32.86
CA LEU A 6 68.66 26.87 -32.84
C LEU A 6 69.16 26.75 -34.28
N GLU A 7 70.19 27.50 -34.65
CA GLU A 7 70.75 27.42 -36.00
C GLU A 7 71.79 26.30 -36.10
N PHE A 8 71.80 25.55 -37.21
CA PHE A 8 72.80 24.51 -37.42
C PHE A 8 74.22 25.07 -37.51
N SER A 9 74.40 26.30 -37.98
CA SER A 9 75.71 26.96 -38.02
C SER A 9 76.33 27.14 -36.63
N ASP A 10 75.52 27.25 -35.60
CA ASP A 10 75.99 27.43 -34.23
C ASP A 10 76.60 26.15 -33.64
N CYS A 11 76.22 24.98 -34.16
CA CYS A 11 76.72 23.68 -33.70
C CYS A 11 78.23 23.53 -33.89
N TYR A 12 78.79 24.17 -34.92
CA TYR A 12 80.23 24.10 -35.19
C TYR A 12 81.04 25.00 -34.25
N LEU A 13 80.46 26.16 -33.90
CA LEU A 13 81.09 27.15 -33.02
C LEU A 13 81.01 26.74 -31.56
N ASP A 14 79.95 26.02 -31.18
CA ASP A 14 79.64 25.62 -29.81
C ASP A 14 79.78 26.78 -28.80
N SER A 15 79.26 27.95 -29.18
CA SER A 15 79.44 29.18 -28.41
C SER A 15 78.67 29.14 -27.08
N PRO A 16 79.08 29.93 -26.06
CA PRO A 16 78.31 30.09 -24.83
C PRO A 16 76.86 30.52 -25.09
N ASP A 17 76.62 31.40 -26.06
CA ASP A 17 75.28 31.84 -26.43
C ASP A 17 74.43 30.70 -27.03
N PHE A 18 75.04 29.84 -27.84
CA PHE A 18 74.38 28.62 -28.36
C PHE A 18 74.00 27.68 -27.21
N ARG A 19 74.92 27.45 -26.27
CA ARG A 19 74.68 26.60 -25.09
C ARG A 19 73.57 27.15 -24.19
N GLU A 20 73.50 28.47 -24.02
CA GLU A 20 72.42 29.11 -23.27
C GLU A 20 71.06 28.95 -23.97
N ARG A 21 71.00 29.16 -25.29
CA ARG A 21 69.77 28.90 -26.08
C ARG A 21 69.36 27.43 -25.98
N LEU A 22 70.28 26.50 -26.18
CA LEU A 22 70.04 25.07 -26.06
C LEU A 22 69.44 24.71 -24.70
N LYS A 23 70.00 25.24 -23.61
CA LYS A 23 69.49 25.06 -22.25
C LYS A 23 68.06 25.59 -22.07
N CYS A 24 67.67 26.67 -22.77
CA CYS A 24 66.30 27.18 -22.72
C CYS A 24 65.31 26.20 -23.36
N TYR A 25 65.67 25.63 -24.52
CA TYR A 25 64.87 24.59 -25.18
C TYR A 25 64.76 23.32 -24.34
N GLU A 26 65.84 22.91 -23.68
CA GLU A 26 65.83 21.75 -22.76
C GLU A 26 64.86 21.96 -21.59
N GLN A 27 64.88 23.15 -20.97
CA GLN A 27 63.97 23.47 -19.86
C GLN A 27 62.51 23.48 -20.30
N GLU A 28 62.23 24.03 -21.49
CA GLU A 28 60.89 24.01 -22.06
C GLU A 28 60.42 22.58 -22.33
N LEU A 29 61.29 21.74 -22.88
CA LEU A 29 60.98 20.34 -23.15
C LEU A 29 60.66 19.56 -21.87
N GLU A 30 61.39 19.79 -20.77
CA GLU A 30 61.07 19.15 -19.48
C GLU A 30 59.74 19.64 -18.89
N ARG A 31 59.39 20.93 -19.06
CA ARG A 31 58.07 21.45 -18.66
C ARG A 31 56.96 20.78 -19.46
N THR A 32 57.14 20.68 -20.78
CA THR A 32 56.19 19.99 -21.67
C THR A 32 56.05 18.51 -21.30
N ASN A 33 57.15 17.80 -21.05
CA ASN A 33 57.12 16.40 -20.60
C ASN A 33 56.37 16.24 -19.27
N LYS A 34 56.53 17.16 -18.31
CA LYS A 34 55.80 17.14 -17.05
C LYS A 34 54.30 17.39 -17.29
N PHE A 35 53.95 18.39 -18.08
CA PHE A 35 52.55 18.66 -18.43
C PHE A 35 51.86 17.45 -19.05
N ILE A 36 52.49 16.78 -20.02
CA ILE A 36 51.89 15.60 -20.65
C ILE A 36 51.72 14.45 -19.64
N LYS A 37 52.65 14.26 -18.68
CA LYS A 37 52.46 13.30 -17.59
C LYS A 37 51.22 13.59 -16.77
N ASP A 38 51.00 14.86 -16.44
CA ASP A 38 49.86 15.29 -15.64
C ASP A 38 48.55 15.07 -16.43
N VAL A 39 48.53 15.39 -17.74
CA VAL A 39 47.39 15.10 -18.63
C VAL A 39 47.09 13.60 -18.71
N ILE A 40 48.11 12.74 -18.87
CA ILE A 40 47.93 11.29 -18.89
C ILE A 40 47.36 10.79 -17.55
N LYS A 41 47.89 11.29 -16.43
CA LYS A 41 47.44 10.90 -15.09
C LYS A 41 45.98 11.28 -14.87
N ASP A 42 45.62 12.52 -15.15
CA ASP A 42 44.26 13.04 -14.93
C ASP A 42 43.28 12.45 -15.94
N GLY A 43 43.70 12.20 -17.18
CA GLY A 43 42.93 11.49 -18.19
C GLY A 43 42.59 10.06 -17.77
N ASN A 44 43.55 9.31 -17.23
CA ASN A 44 43.29 7.97 -16.68
C ASN A 44 42.31 8.01 -15.50
N ALA A 45 42.44 9.00 -14.61
CA ALA A 45 41.51 9.16 -13.48
C ALA A 45 40.09 9.45 -13.96
N LEU A 46 39.94 10.31 -14.99
CA LEU A 46 38.66 10.61 -15.62
C LEU A 46 38.04 9.36 -16.26
N ILE A 47 38.80 8.63 -17.08
CA ILE A 47 38.34 7.38 -17.73
C ILE A 47 37.87 6.37 -16.66
N SER A 48 38.60 6.24 -15.55
CA SER A 48 38.21 5.35 -14.45
C SER A 48 36.93 5.82 -13.76
N ALA A 49 36.75 7.13 -13.55
CA ALA A 49 35.54 7.68 -12.95
C ALA A 49 34.31 7.44 -13.84
N MET A 50 34.45 7.64 -15.15
CA MET A 50 33.39 7.38 -16.13
C MET A 50 32.98 5.90 -16.13
N ARG A 51 33.95 4.97 -16.09
CA ARG A 51 33.67 3.53 -16.00
C ARG A 51 32.89 3.17 -14.74
N ASN A 52 33.27 3.75 -13.59
CA ASN A 52 32.58 3.51 -12.33
C ASN A 52 31.15 4.07 -12.34
N TYR A 53 30.97 5.26 -12.91
CA TYR A 53 29.64 5.84 -13.12
C TYR A 53 28.76 4.93 -13.98
N SER A 54 29.25 4.50 -15.14
CA SER A 54 28.49 3.61 -16.03
C SER A 54 28.13 2.29 -15.38
N SER A 55 29.06 1.68 -14.62
CA SER A 55 28.77 0.46 -13.86
C SER A 55 27.69 0.67 -12.80
N ALA A 56 27.68 1.81 -12.12
CA ALA A 56 26.65 2.13 -11.13
C ALA A 56 25.27 2.30 -11.76
N VAL A 57 25.19 2.99 -12.91
CA VAL A 57 23.94 3.16 -13.66
C VAL A 57 23.42 1.83 -14.18
N GLN A 58 24.27 0.98 -14.76
CA GLN A 58 23.88 -0.35 -15.23
C GLN A 58 23.35 -1.23 -14.07
N LYS A 59 23.99 -1.20 -12.90
CA LYS A 59 23.51 -1.93 -11.72
C LYS A 59 22.15 -1.43 -11.24
N PHE A 60 21.94 -0.11 -11.26
CA PHE A 60 20.64 0.48 -10.94
C PHE A 60 19.57 0.05 -11.95
N SER A 61 19.88 0.11 -13.25
CA SER A 61 19.01 -0.37 -14.33
C SER A 61 18.59 -1.83 -14.15
N GLN A 62 19.52 -2.73 -13.83
CA GLN A 62 19.22 -4.14 -13.52
C GLN A 62 18.22 -4.29 -12.37
N THR A 63 18.32 -3.44 -11.36
CA THR A 63 17.39 -3.44 -10.22
C THR A 63 15.99 -3.05 -10.68
N LEU A 64 15.85 -2.01 -11.50
CA LEU A 64 14.56 -1.58 -12.07
C LEU A 64 13.96 -2.69 -12.94
N GLN A 65 14.76 -3.33 -13.81
CA GLN A 65 14.29 -4.38 -14.70
C GLN A 65 13.74 -5.61 -13.97
N SER A 66 14.23 -5.88 -12.76
CA SER A 66 13.79 -7.00 -11.92
C SER A 66 12.48 -6.74 -11.16
N PHE A 67 11.97 -5.50 -11.16
CA PHE A 67 10.78 -5.16 -10.41
C PHE A 67 9.52 -5.82 -10.99
N GLN A 68 8.74 -6.45 -10.13
CA GLN A 68 7.41 -6.98 -10.40
C GLN A 68 6.61 -7.00 -9.09
N PHE A 69 5.31 -6.80 -9.17
CA PHE A 69 4.43 -6.99 -8.01
C PHE A 69 4.25 -8.47 -7.69
N ASP A 70 4.12 -8.78 -6.40
CA ASP A 70 3.72 -10.11 -5.96
C ASP A 70 2.25 -10.37 -6.30
N PHE A 71 1.94 -11.62 -6.64
CA PHE A 71 0.59 -12.01 -7.02
C PHE A 71 -0.32 -12.12 -5.79
N ILE A 72 -1.39 -11.32 -5.76
CA ILE A 72 -2.44 -11.41 -4.74
C ILE A 72 -3.76 -11.71 -5.45
N GLY A 73 -4.23 -12.96 -5.38
CA GLY A 73 -5.45 -13.43 -6.06
C GLY A 73 -5.16 -14.37 -7.23
N ASP A 74 -5.95 -14.26 -8.30
CA ASP A 74 -5.88 -15.14 -9.49
C ASP A 74 -5.28 -14.48 -10.74
N THR A 75 -5.10 -13.15 -10.77
CA THR A 75 -4.45 -12.38 -11.87
C THR A 75 -3.89 -11.04 -11.36
N LEU A 76 -2.84 -10.52 -11.99
CA LEU A 76 -2.42 -9.12 -11.82
C LEU A 76 -3.40 -8.17 -12.51
N THR A 77 -3.54 -6.96 -11.98
CA THR A 77 -4.27 -5.87 -12.63
C THR A 77 -3.46 -5.26 -13.77
N ASP A 78 -4.16 -4.65 -14.73
CA ASP A 78 -3.49 -3.93 -15.84
C ASP A 78 -2.57 -2.82 -15.32
N ASP A 79 -2.95 -2.12 -14.23
CA ASP A 79 -2.12 -1.08 -13.61
C ASP A 79 -0.82 -1.66 -13.03
N GLU A 80 -0.87 -2.81 -12.36
CA GLU A 80 0.32 -3.47 -11.81
C GLU A 80 1.29 -3.92 -12.92
N ILE A 81 0.74 -4.46 -14.01
CA ILE A 81 1.52 -4.84 -15.20
C ILE A 81 2.17 -3.60 -15.82
N ASN A 82 1.40 -2.55 -16.08
CA ASN A 82 1.88 -1.30 -16.66
C ASN A 82 2.97 -0.62 -15.81
N ILE A 83 2.84 -0.65 -14.47
CA ILE A 83 3.86 -0.11 -13.57
C ILE A 83 5.15 -0.93 -13.70
N ALA A 84 5.08 -2.26 -13.66
CA ALA A 84 6.25 -3.11 -13.79
C ALA A 84 6.95 -2.92 -15.16
N GLU A 85 6.16 -2.79 -16.23
CA GLU A 85 6.67 -2.46 -17.57
C GLU A 85 7.35 -1.09 -17.60
N SER A 86 6.82 -0.08 -16.91
CA SER A 86 7.47 1.25 -16.85
C SER A 86 8.87 1.22 -16.25
N PHE A 87 9.12 0.37 -15.25
CA PHE A 87 10.45 0.17 -14.71
C PHE A 87 11.41 -0.48 -15.71
N LYS A 88 10.91 -1.37 -16.57
CA LYS A 88 11.71 -1.98 -17.65
C LYS A 88 12.05 -0.95 -18.73
N GLU A 89 11.10 -0.12 -19.14
CA GLU A 89 11.31 0.97 -20.10
C GLU A 89 12.37 1.97 -19.59
N PHE A 90 12.33 2.34 -18.30
CA PHE A 90 13.39 3.15 -17.69
C PHE A 90 14.75 2.47 -17.71
N ALA A 91 14.78 1.17 -17.41
CA ALA A 91 16.00 0.37 -17.40
C ALA A 91 16.63 0.28 -18.80
N GLU A 92 15.81 0.11 -19.83
CA GLU A 92 16.23 0.02 -21.23
C GLU A 92 16.87 1.32 -21.70
N LEU A 93 16.22 2.47 -21.49
CA LEU A 93 16.82 3.78 -21.81
C LEU A 93 18.18 3.98 -21.13
N LEU A 94 18.26 3.67 -19.82
CA LEU A 94 19.51 3.79 -19.08
C LEU A 94 20.60 2.89 -19.65
N ASN A 95 20.28 1.64 -20.00
CA ASN A 95 21.25 0.70 -20.57
C ASN A 95 21.73 1.16 -21.94
N GLU A 96 20.84 1.66 -22.80
CA GLU A 96 21.20 2.15 -24.13
C GLU A 96 22.18 3.32 -24.04
N VAL A 97 21.87 4.30 -23.20
CA VAL A 97 22.76 5.45 -22.93
C VAL A 97 24.12 4.99 -22.37
N GLU A 98 24.15 4.04 -21.44
CA GLU A 98 25.41 3.56 -20.85
C GLU A 98 26.23 2.66 -21.78
N ASN A 99 25.59 1.89 -22.66
CA ASN A 99 26.30 1.04 -23.63
C ASN A 99 27.14 1.90 -24.58
N GLU A 100 26.56 2.97 -25.10
CA GLU A 100 27.24 3.92 -25.97
C GLU A 100 28.37 4.66 -25.24
N ARG A 101 28.14 5.09 -23.99
CA ARG A 101 29.19 5.71 -23.16
C ARG A 101 30.34 4.75 -22.90
N MET A 102 30.04 3.48 -22.62
CA MET A 102 31.07 2.46 -22.37
C MET A 102 31.90 2.18 -23.62
N MET A 103 31.30 2.15 -24.82
CA MET A 103 32.07 2.04 -26.08
C MET A 103 33.07 3.19 -26.23
N MET A 104 32.65 4.43 -25.93
CA MET A 104 33.55 5.58 -25.93
C MET A 104 34.64 5.47 -24.86
N VAL A 105 34.31 5.06 -23.64
CA VAL A 105 35.28 4.85 -22.54
C VAL A 105 36.32 3.78 -22.89
N HIS A 106 35.92 2.72 -23.61
CA HIS A 106 36.86 1.70 -24.10
C HIS A 106 37.87 2.29 -25.09
N ASN A 107 37.42 3.19 -25.97
CA ASN A 107 38.27 3.84 -26.97
C ASN A 107 39.10 5.01 -26.39
N ALA A 108 38.69 5.59 -25.26
CA ALA A 108 39.31 6.78 -24.68
C ALA A 108 40.82 6.61 -24.38
N SER A 109 41.23 5.41 -23.95
CA SER A 109 42.66 5.11 -23.73
C SER A 109 43.46 5.18 -25.03
N ASP A 110 42.88 4.76 -26.14
CA ASP A 110 43.55 4.68 -27.44
C ASP A 110 43.55 6.02 -28.16
N LEU A 111 42.55 6.86 -27.88
CA LEU A 111 42.44 8.22 -28.42
C LEU A 111 43.30 9.24 -27.67
N LEU A 112 43.41 9.12 -26.34
CA LEU A 112 44.09 10.12 -25.50
C LEU A 112 45.40 9.61 -24.91
N ILE A 113 45.36 8.48 -24.20
CA ILE A 113 46.46 8.05 -23.33
C ILE A 113 47.64 7.50 -24.15
N LYS A 114 47.39 6.50 -25.00
CA LYS A 114 48.45 5.86 -25.80
C LYS A 114 49.20 6.84 -26.71
N PRO A 115 48.54 7.76 -27.46
CA PRO A 115 49.27 8.71 -28.31
C PRO A 115 50.20 9.62 -27.51
N LEU A 116 49.75 10.11 -26.35
CA LEU A 116 50.55 10.96 -25.47
C LEU A 116 51.71 10.19 -24.82
N GLU A 117 51.49 8.93 -24.43
CA GLU A 117 52.55 8.04 -23.92
C GLU A 117 53.60 7.76 -24.99
N ASN A 118 53.16 7.45 -26.22
CA ASN A 118 54.04 7.21 -27.36
C ASN A 118 54.88 8.45 -27.67
N PHE A 119 54.26 9.64 -27.76
CA PHE A 119 55.00 10.89 -27.96
C PHE A 119 56.06 11.11 -26.87
N ARG A 120 55.72 10.88 -25.60
CA ARG A 120 56.69 11.01 -24.50
C ARG A 120 57.84 10.00 -24.60
N LYS A 121 57.56 8.77 -25.00
CA LYS A 121 58.58 7.71 -25.07
C LYS A 121 59.45 7.84 -26.31
N GLU A 122 58.83 7.98 -27.47
CA GLU A 122 59.49 7.91 -28.77
C GLU A 122 60.09 9.26 -29.20
N GLN A 123 59.47 10.38 -28.83
CA GLN A 123 59.98 11.71 -29.19
C GLN A 123 60.83 12.27 -28.06
N ILE A 124 60.24 12.53 -26.89
CA ILE A 124 60.96 13.15 -25.77
C ILE A 124 62.04 12.21 -25.21
N GLY A 125 61.73 10.92 -25.07
CA GLY A 125 62.69 9.91 -24.61
C GLY A 125 63.90 9.82 -25.53
N PHE A 126 63.67 9.79 -26.85
CA PHE A 126 64.75 9.77 -27.84
C PHE A 126 65.58 11.07 -27.85
N THR A 127 64.96 12.24 -27.67
CA THR A 127 65.71 13.50 -27.50
C THR A 127 66.68 13.44 -26.31
N LYS A 128 66.31 12.76 -25.21
CA LYS A 128 67.21 12.57 -24.06
C LYS A 128 68.38 11.64 -24.38
N GLU A 129 68.19 10.66 -25.26
CA GLU A 129 69.28 9.80 -25.74
C GLU A 129 70.26 10.58 -26.63
N ARG A 130 69.73 11.41 -27.53
CA ARG A 130 70.54 12.32 -28.36
C ARG A 130 71.34 13.31 -27.51
N LYS A 131 70.72 13.88 -26.47
CA LYS A 131 71.41 14.72 -25.48
C LYS A 131 72.60 14.00 -24.84
N LYS A 132 72.39 12.78 -24.34
CA LYS A 132 73.47 11.99 -23.72
C LYS A 132 74.62 11.70 -24.68
N LYS A 133 74.32 11.42 -25.95
CA LYS A 133 75.35 11.23 -26.99
C LYS A 133 76.14 12.52 -27.22
N PHE A 134 75.44 13.64 -27.37
CA PHE A 134 76.04 14.97 -27.54
C PHE A 134 76.95 15.36 -26.36
N GLU A 135 76.50 15.15 -25.12
CA GLU A 135 77.29 15.38 -23.91
C GLU A 135 78.54 14.50 -23.88
N LYS A 136 78.39 13.19 -24.14
CA LYS A 136 79.49 12.23 -24.13
C LYS A 136 80.54 12.50 -25.21
N ASP A 137 80.10 12.78 -26.43
CA ASP A 137 81.00 13.08 -27.55
C ASP A 137 81.70 14.43 -27.32
N GLY A 138 81.01 15.40 -26.69
CA GLY A 138 81.60 16.67 -26.25
C GLY A 138 82.68 16.48 -25.19
N GLU A 139 82.39 15.74 -24.11
CA GLU A 139 83.37 15.40 -23.07
C GLU A 139 84.61 14.71 -23.66
N ARG A 140 84.41 13.78 -24.58
CA ARG A 140 85.50 13.05 -25.26
C ARG A 140 86.34 13.98 -26.13
N PHE A 141 85.70 14.83 -26.94
CA PHE A 141 86.39 15.79 -27.80
C PHE A 141 87.22 16.78 -26.98
N TYR A 142 86.63 17.46 -25.99
CA TYR A 142 87.35 18.45 -25.19
C TYR A 142 88.47 17.83 -24.36
N SER A 143 88.28 16.62 -23.81
CA SER A 143 89.34 15.90 -23.10
C SER A 143 90.51 15.51 -24.01
N LEU A 144 90.23 15.11 -25.26
CA LEU A 144 91.28 14.78 -26.22
C LEU A 144 91.99 16.04 -26.73
N LEU A 145 91.23 17.12 -26.99
CA LEU A 145 91.76 18.42 -27.40
C LEU A 145 92.72 18.96 -26.35
N ASP A 146 92.35 18.91 -25.06
CA ASP A 146 93.24 19.34 -23.97
C ASP A 146 94.56 18.57 -23.99
N ARG A 147 94.51 17.23 -24.10
CA ARG A 147 95.72 16.39 -24.20
C ARG A 147 96.56 16.74 -25.44
N HIS A 148 95.91 17.00 -26.57
CA HIS A 148 96.57 17.38 -27.81
C HIS A 148 97.30 18.72 -27.69
N LEU A 149 96.66 19.73 -27.09
CA LEU A 149 97.27 21.05 -26.87
C LEU A 149 98.46 21.01 -25.91
N HIS A 150 98.50 20.02 -25.00
CA HIS A 150 99.63 19.79 -24.10
C HIS A 150 100.76 18.93 -24.72
N LEU A 151 100.62 18.48 -25.96
CA LEU A 151 101.63 17.67 -26.64
C LEU A 151 102.87 18.53 -26.96
N SER A 152 104.06 18.04 -26.59
CA SER A 152 105.31 18.76 -26.85
C SER A 152 105.59 18.85 -28.35
N SER A 153 105.89 20.06 -28.84
CA SER A 153 106.34 20.32 -30.22
C SER A 153 107.66 19.62 -30.60
N LYS A 154 108.36 19.00 -29.64
CA LYS A 154 109.59 18.21 -29.87
C LYS A 154 109.31 16.74 -30.18
N LYS A 155 108.04 16.30 -30.18
CA LYS A 155 107.67 14.93 -30.57
C LYS A 155 107.97 14.70 -32.05
N LYS A 156 108.04 13.42 -32.45
CA LYS A 156 108.24 13.07 -33.86
C LYS A 156 107.06 13.60 -34.68
N GLU A 157 107.35 14.15 -35.85
CA GLU A 157 106.33 14.69 -36.77
C GLU A 157 105.17 13.70 -37.02
N SER A 158 105.47 12.40 -37.19
CA SER A 158 104.45 11.36 -37.37
C SER A 158 103.49 11.23 -36.18
N GLN A 159 103.97 11.48 -34.95
CA GLN A 159 103.14 11.44 -33.73
C GLN A 159 102.29 12.70 -33.58
N LEU A 160 102.77 13.85 -34.05
CA LEU A 160 102.01 15.09 -34.09
C LEU A 160 100.85 14.96 -35.09
N GLN A 161 101.14 14.50 -36.31
CA GLN A 161 100.15 14.26 -37.36
C GLN A 161 99.08 13.23 -36.95
N GLU A 162 99.47 12.16 -36.25
CA GLU A 162 98.51 11.18 -35.72
C GLU A 162 97.58 11.82 -34.67
N ALA A 163 98.11 12.67 -33.79
CA ALA A 163 97.32 13.38 -32.81
C ALA A 163 96.37 14.41 -33.44
N ASP A 164 96.80 15.13 -34.48
CA ASP A 164 95.96 16.05 -35.28
C ASP A 164 94.76 15.30 -35.87
N LEU A 165 95.04 14.19 -36.59
CA LEU A 165 94.00 13.36 -37.19
C LEU A 165 93.01 12.81 -36.16
N GLN A 166 93.49 12.47 -34.96
CA GLN A 166 92.64 11.97 -33.88
C GLN A 166 91.71 13.06 -33.33
N VAL A 167 92.23 14.27 -33.09
CA VAL A 167 91.41 15.40 -32.64
C VAL A 167 90.40 15.81 -33.70
N ASP A 168 90.79 15.89 -34.97
CA ASP A 168 89.89 16.21 -36.07
C ASP A 168 88.77 15.16 -36.24
N LYS A 169 89.08 13.88 -36.00
CA LYS A 169 88.09 12.82 -35.98
C LYS A 169 87.07 13.02 -34.85
N GLU A 170 87.51 13.25 -33.61
CA GLU A 170 86.57 13.46 -32.50
C GLU A 170 85.81 14.79 -32.61
N ARG A 171 86.42 15.83 -33.19
CA ARG A 171 85.74 17.10 -33.51
C ARG A 171 84.56 16.87 -34.45
N ARG A 172 84.76 16.07 -35.51
CA ARG A 172 83.69 15.70 -36.44
C ARG A 172 82.59 14.89 -35.75
N ASN A 173 82.95 13.90 -34.95
CA ASN A 173 81.97 13.10 -34.20
C ASN A 173 81.11 13.98 -33.27
N PHE A 174 81.74 14.91 -32.55
CA PHE A 174 81.04 15.86 -31.68
C PHE A 174 80.13 16.78 -32.49
N PHE A 175 80.62 17.35 -33.59
CA PHE A 175 79.83 18.21 -34.47
C PHE A 175 78.60 17.48 -35.03
N GLU A 176 78.76 16.25 -35.54
CA GLU A 176 77.65 15.42 -36.00
C GLU A 176 76.63 15.14 -34.88
N SER A 177 77.11 14.84 -33.66
CA SER A 177 76.23 14.65 -32.51
C SER A 177 75.46 15.92 -32.11
N SER A 178 76.07 17.10 -32.28
CA SER A 178 75.45 18.40 -32.03
C SER A 178 74.35 18.69 -33.06
N LEU A 179 74.63 18.41 -34.35
CA LEU A 179 73.63 18.55 -35.43
C LEU A 179 72.44 17.63 -35.20
N ASP A 180 72.68 16.34 -34.91
CA ASP A 180 71.63 15.37 -34.60
C ASP A 180 70.77 15.82 -33.41
N TYR A 181 71.41 16.37 -32.37
CA TYR A 181 70.71 16.80 -31.18
C TYR A 181 69.85 18.04 -31.43
N VAL A 182 70.39 19.05 -32.11
CA VAL A 182 69.65 20.26 -32.49
C VAL A 182 68.50 19.93 -33.43
N TYR A 183 68.72 19.06 -34.42
CA TYR A 183 67.67 18.56 -35.30
C TYR A 183 66.54 17.92 -34.50
N GLN A 184 66.86 17.02 -33.58
CA GLN A 184 65.84 16.34 -32.78
C GLN A 184 65.06 17.31 -31.89
N ILE A 185 65.70 18.32 -31.29
CA ILE A 185 64.98 19.34 -30.52
C ILE A 185 63.99 20.07 -31.42
N GLN A 186 64.44 20.53 -32.59
CA GLN A 186 63.56 21.26 -33.51
C GLN A 186 62.39 20.39 -33.98
N GLU A 187 62.64 19.12 -34.31
CA GLU A 187 61.60 18.16 -34.69
C GLU A 187 60.54 18.01 -33.59
N VAL A 188 60.96 17.90 -32.32
CA VAL A 188 60.03 17.82 -31.18
C VAL A 188 59.28 19.14 -30.95
N GLN A 189 59.94 20.29 -31.14
CA GLN A 189 59.30 21.61 -30.99
C GLN A 189 58.19 21.84 -32.02
N GLU A 190 58.37 21.35 -33.25
CA GLU A 190 57.35 21.44 -34.29
C GLU A 190 56.29 20.36 -34.11
N SER A 191 56.69 19.12 -33.87
CA SER A 191 55.77 17.99 -33.78
C SER A 191 54.87 18.00 -32.54
N LYS A 192 55.32 18.57 -31.41
CA LYS A 192 54.50 18.68 -30.19
C LYS A 192 53.22 19.49 -30.40
N LYS A 193 53.21 20.43 -31.36
CA LYS A 193 52.09 21.34 -31.62
C LYS A 193 50.83 20.56 -32.00
N PHE A 194 50.97 19.47 -32.74
CA PHE A 194 49.85 18.62 -33.15
C PHE A 194 49.78 17.31 -32.34
N ASN A 195 50.91 16.66 -32.05
CA ASN A 195 50.90 15.38 -31.30
C ASN A 195 50.33 15.47 -29.87
N ILE A 196 50.30 16.66 -29.27
CA ILE A 196 49.67 16.87 -27.96
C ILE A 196 48.20 17.27 -28.10
N VAL A 197 47.87 18.11 -29.09
CA VAL A 197 46.53 18.71 -29.22
C VAL A 197 45.55 17.76 -29.89
N GLU A 198 45.97 17.01 -30.90
CA GLU A 198 45.09 16.08 -31.64
C GLU A 198 44.48 14.99 -30.74
N PRO A 199 45.24 14.30 -29.84
CA PRO A 199 44.66 13.31 -28.92
C PRO A 199 43.60 13.92 -27.98
N VAL A 200 43.87 15.14 -27.47
CA VAL A 200 42.95 15.85 -26.59
C VAL A 200 41.68 16.24 -27.35
N LEU A 201 41.82 16.76 -28.56
CA LEU A 201 40.71 17.12 -29.43
C LEU A 201 39.85 15.90 -29.78
N ALA A 202 40.48 14.77 -30.15
CA ALA A 202 39.79 13.54 -30.47
C ALA A 202 38.97 13.01 -29.29
N PHE A 203 39.55 13.04 -28.09
CA PHE A 203 38.84 12.66 -26.86
C PHE A 203 37.66 13.60 -26.56
N LEU A 204 37.85 14.92 -26.63
CA LEU A 204 36.77 15.89 -26.42
C LEU A 204 35.64 15.72 -27.44
N HIS A 205 35.97 15.47 -28.70
CA HIS A 205 34.97 15.21 -29.73
C HIS A 205 34.15 13.95 -29.41
N SER A 206 34.82 12.87 -28.96
CA SER A 206 34.12 11.64 -28.55
C SER A 206 33.20 11.85 -27.34
N LEU A 207 33.62 12.67 -26.36
CA LEU A 207 32.77 13.08 -25.24
C LEU A 207 31.53 13.84 -25.71
N PHE A 208 31.70 14.79 -26.63
CA PHE A 208 30.57 15.59 -27.13
C PHE A 208 29.59 14.75 -27.94
N ILE A 209 30.07 13.84 -28.77
CA ILE A 209 29.21 12.89 -29.49
C ILE A 209 28.38 12.06 -28.50
N SER A 210 29.00 11.51 -27.45
CA SER A 210 28.29 10.74 -26.42
C SER A 210 27.22 11.55 -25.70
N ASN A 211 27.49 12.82 -25.40
CA ASN A 211 26.51 13.71 -24.78
C ASN A 211 25.35 14.05 -25.72
N SER A 212 25.63 14.34 -26.99
CA SER A 212 24.58 14.60 -28.00
C SER A 212 23.68 13.38 -28.18
N LEU A 213 24.26 12.18 -28.25
CA LEU A 213 23.49 10.94 -28.36
C LEU A 213 22.60 10.70 -27.13
N THR A 214 23.08 11.05 -25.94
CA THR A 214 22.24 10.97 -24.72
C THR A 214 21.01 11.89 -24.83
N VAL A 215 21.17 13.08 -25.43
CA VAL A 215 20.05 14.01 -25.67
C VAL A 215 19.07 13.42 -26.68
N GLU A 216 19.56 12.84 -27.77
CA GLU A 216 18.73 12.19 -28.80
C GLU A 216 17.89 11.04 -28.21
N LEU A 217 18.54 10.11 -27.50
CA LEU A 217 17.85 8.99 -26.82
C LEU A 217 16.81 9.47 -25.80
N THR A 218 17.13 10.54 -25.06
CA THR A 218 16.17 11.13 -24.10
C THR A 218 14.98 11.76 -24.83
N GLN A 219 15.21 12.35 -26.00
CA GLN A 219 14.16 12.95 -26.82
C GLN A 219 13.20 11.90 -27.37
N ASP A 220 13.74 10.76 -27.83
CA ASP A 220 12.95 9.61 -28.31
C ASP A 220 12.11 8.99 -27.18
N PHE A 221 12.56 9.09 -25.93
CA PHE A 221 11.82 8.63 -24.75
C PHE A 221 10.66 9.57 -24.32
N LEU A 222 10.63 10.82 -24.77
CA LEU A 222 9.64 11.80 -24.31
C LEU A 222 8.18 11.42 -24.55
N PRO A 223 7.77 10.86 -25.70
CA PRO A 223 6.38 10.44 -25.93
C PRO A 223 5.92 9.41 -24.91
N TYR A 224 6.75 8.40 -24.63
CA TYR A 224 6.46 7.38 -23.63
C TYR A 224 6.33 8.01 -22.22
N LYS A 225 7.26 8.89 -21.85
CA LYS A 225 7.17 9.65 -20.58
C LYS A 225 5.85 10.41 -20.45
N GLN A 226 5.39 11.09 -21.50
CA GLN A 226 4.13 11.83 -21.48
C GLN A 226 2.93 10.90 -21.30
N GLN A 227 2.91 9.77 -22.03
CA GLN A 227 1.87 8.75 -21.88
C GLN A 227 1.84 8.18 -20.47
N LEU A 228 2.99 7.84 -19.90
CA LEU A 228 3.10 7.31 -18.54
C LEU A 228 2.62 8.33 -17.50
N GLN A 229 2.94 9.62 -17.67
CA GLN A 229 2.47 10.68 -16.77
C GLN A 229 0.94 10.80 -16.76
N LEU A 230 0.29 10.66 -17.92
CA LEU A 230 -1.17 10.65 -18.03
C LEU A 230 -1.77 9.41 -17.38
N SER A 231 -1.19 8.23 -17.64
CA SER A 231 -1.61 6.96 -17.02
C SER A 231 -1.55 7.06 -15.49
N LEU A 232 -0.41 7.49 -14.93
CA LEU A 232 -0.25 7.68 -13.48
C LEU A 232 -1.25 8.68 -12.89
N GLN A 233 -1.60 9.74 -13.63
CA GLN A 233 -2.61 10.68 -13.17
C GLN A 233 -4.01 10.04 -13.13
N ASN A 234 -4.34 9.19 -14.11
CA ASN A 234 -5.59 8.45 -14.11
C ASN A 234 -5.66 7.46 -12.94
N THR A 235 -4.58 6.73 -12.65
CA THR A 235 -4.51 5.81 -11.49
C THR A 235 -4.70 6.57 -10.16
N ARG A 236 -4.12 7.77 -10.02
CA ARG A 236 -4.35 8.63 -8.83
C ARG A 236 -5.81 9.08 -8.70
N ASN A 237 -6.45 9.44 -9.81
CA ASN A 237 -7.84 9.85 -9.82
C ASN A 237 -8.74 8.66 -9.45
N HIS A 238 -8.47 7.48 -10.01
CA HIS A 238 -9.20 6.25 -9.68
C HIS A 238 -9.09 5.92 -8.19
N PHE A 239 -7.87 5.90 -7.64
CA PHE A 239 -7.63 5.70 -6.21
C PHE A 239 -8.43 6.68 -5.34
N SER A 240 -8.47 7.96 -5.72
CA SER A 240 -9.19 8.98 -4.95
C SER A 240 -10.69 8.68 -4.89
N SER A 241 -11.30 8.33 -6.03
CA SER A 241 -12.71 7.94 -6.12
C SER A 241 -13.00 6.65 -5.32
N THR A 242 -12.20 5.59 -5.53
CA THR A 242 -12.37 4.32 -4.81
C THR A 242 -12.23 4.51 -3.30
N ARG A 243 -11.31 5.38 -2.86
CA ARG A 243 -11.15 5.69 -1.43
C ARG A 243 -12.39 6.36 -0.84
N GLU A 244 -13.00 7.29 -1.57
CA GLU A 244 -14.24 7.95 -1.12
C GLU A 244 -15.39 6.94 -1.02
N GLU A 245 -15.56 6.08 -2.03
CA GLU A 245 -16.57 5.01 -2.02
C GLU A 245 -16.35 4.01 -0.87
N MET A 246 -15.08 3.63 -0.62
CA MET A 246 -14.72 2.74 0.50
C MET A 246 -15.05 3.37 1.86
N GLU A 247 -14.76 4.66 2.05
CA GLU A 247 -15.10 5.35 3.29
C GLU A 247 -16.63 5.48 3.47
N GLU A 248 -17.37 5.74 2.40
CA GLU A 248 -18.84 5.76 2.44
C GLU A 248 -19.42 4.38 2.78
N LEU A 249 -18.92 3.31 2.13
CA LEU A 249 -19.34 1.94 2.42
C LEU A 249 -19.04 1.56 3.88
N LYS A 250 -17.83 1.85 4.35
CA LYS A 250 -17.42 1.64 5.74
C LYS A 250 -18.31 2.40 6.73
N LYS A 251 -18.69 3.64 6.41
CA LYS A 251 -19.62 4.42 7.24
C LYS A 251 -21.00 3.75 7.28
N ARG A 252 -21.55 3.37 6.12
CA ARG A 252 -22.83 2.65 6.03
C ARG A 252 -22.82 1.35 6.82
N MET A 253 -21.73 0.58 6.75
CA MET A 253 -21.58 -0.67 7.50
C MET A 253 -21.50 -0.47 9.03
N LYS A 254 -20.95 0.67 9.49
CA LYS A 254 -20.96 1.02 10.93
C LYS A 254 -22.34 1.39 11.45
N GLU A 255 -23.17 1.99 10.60
CA GLU A 255 -24.52 2.46 10.93
C GLU A 255 -25.59 1.36 10.76
N ALA A 256 -25.30 0.29 10.03
CA ALA A 256 -26.20 -0.82 9.80
C ALA A 256 -26.54 -1.59 11.10
N PRO A 257 -27.81 -1.90 11.38
CA PRO A 257 -28.20 -2.74 12.52
C PRO A 257 -27.52 -4.12 12.45
N GLN A 258 -27.01 -4.64 13.58
CA GLN A 258 -26.38 -5.97 13.69
C GLN A 258 -27.28 -7.15 13.25
N THR A 259 -28.56 -6.91 12.97
CA THR A 259 -29.55 -7.88 12.51
C THR A 259 -29.86 -7.78 11.02
N CYS A 260 -29.04 -7.08 10.21
CA CYS A 260 -29.19 -7.04 8.76
C CYS A 260 -28.98 -8.44 8.14
N LYS A 261 -30.03 -9.26 8.15
CA LYS A 261 -30.22 -10.29 7.13
C LYS A 261 -30.40 -9.57 5.79
N LEU A 262 -29.68 -10.00 4.76
CA LEU A 262 -30.15 -9.82 3.39
C LEU A 262 -31.42 -10.67 3.24
N PRO A 263 -32.60 -10.09 2.93
CA PRO A 263 -33.80 -10.87 2.72
C PRO A 263 -33.58 -11.88 1.58
N GLY A 264 -33.83 -13.17 1.83
CA GLY A 264 -33.81 -14.21 0.80
C GLY A 264 -32.55 -15.07 0.69
N GLN A 265 -31.55 -14.95 1.58
CA GLN A 265 -30.45 -15.93 1.59
C GLN A 265 -30.92 -17.29 2.17
N PRO A 266 -30.72 -18.42 1.44
CA PRO A 266 -31.08 -19.76 1.91
C PRO A 266 -30.10 -20.29 2.98
N THR A 267 -29.04 -19.53 3.25
CA THR A 267 -27.97 -19.88 4.19
C THR A 267 -27.95 -18.94 5.39
N ILE A 268 -27.73 -19.49 6.58
CA ILE A 268 -27.40 -18.72 7.78
C ILE A 268 -26.02 -19.12 8.26
N GLU A 269 -25.21 -18.15 8.64
CA GLU A 269 -23.87 -18.38 9.16
C GLU A 269 -23.59 -17.56 10.42
N GLY A 270 -22.69 -18.07 11.25
CA GLY A 270 -22.23 -17.39 12.44
C GLY A 270 -21.74 -18.33 13.53
N TYR A 271 -21.31 -17.75 14.64
CA TYR A 271 -20.76 -18.52 15.75
C TYR A 271 -21.87 -19.11 16.64
N LEU A 272 -21.74 -20.40 16.94
CA LEU A 272 -22.52 -21.12 17.93
C LEU A 272 -21.60 -21.84 18.91
N TYR A 273 -22.06 -22.02 20.14
CA TYR A 273 -21.38 -22.88 21.11
C TYR A 273 -22.10 -24.21 21.22
N THR A 274 -21.37 -25.30 21.14
CA THR A 274 -21.91 -26.66 21.23
C THR A 274 -21.58 -27.26 22.58
N GLN A 275 -22.56 -27.88 23.21
CA GLN A 275 -22.36 -28.62 24.44
C GLN A 275 -21.67 -29.96 24.13
N GLU A 276 -20.43 -30.11 24.59
CA GLU A 276 -19.70 -31.38 24.52
C GLU A 276 -19.62 -32.03 25.90
N LYS A 277 -19.74 -33.35 25.94
CA LYS A 277 -19.58 -34.15 27.16
C LYS A 277 -18.22 -34.83 27.12
N TRP A 278 -17.40 -34.59 28.14
CA TRP A 278 -16.12 -35.27 28.34
C TRP A 278 -16.13 -36.05 29.67
N ALA A 279 -15.11 -36.86 29.91
CA ALA A 279 -15.08 -37.85 31.00
C ALA A 279 -15.32 -37.29 32.42
N LEU A 280 -15.08 -35.99 32.65
CA LEU A 280 -15.21 -35.33 33.96
C LEU A 280 -16.17 -34.14 33.97
N GLY A 281 -16.93 -33.89 32.89
CA GLY A 281 -17.88 -32.77 32.88
C GLY A 281 -18.37 -32.37 31.49
N ILE A 282 -19.04 -31.22 31.47
CA ILE A 282 -19.61 -30.60 30.27
C ILE A 282 -18.75 -29.40 29.89
N SER A 283 -18.40 -29.29 28.62
CA SER A 283 -17.73 -28.12 28.04
C SER A 283 -18.58 -27.49 26.95
N TRP A 284 -18.27 -26.24 26.63
CA TRP A 284 -18.89 -25.51 25.53
C TRP A 284 -17.79 -25.14 24.55
N VAL A 285 -17.87 -25.69 23.35
CA VAL A 285 -16.86 -25.50 22.30
C VAL A 285 -17.43 -24.55 21.25
N LYS A 286 -16.64 -23.55 20.85
CA LYS A 286 -17.03 -22.55 19.86
C LYS A 286 -16.83 -23.08 18.44
N TYR A 287 -17.90 -23.09 17.66
CA TYR A 287 -17.87 -23.43 16.24
C TYR A 287 -18.30 -22.23 15.40
N TYR A 288 -17.70 -22.08 14.22
CA TYR A 288 -18.30 -21.33 13.13
C TYR A 288 -19.24 -22.28 12.38
N CYS A 289 -20.51 -21.93 12.34
CA CYS A 289 -21.55 -22.77 11.78
C CYS A 289 -22.11 -22.13 10.50
N GLN A 290 -22.33 -22.95 9.49
CA GLN A 290 -23.03 -22.58 8.26
C GLN A 290 -24.15 -23.58 8.03
N TYR A 291 -25.38 -23.10 7.89
CA TYR A 291 -26.54 -23.94 7.60
C TYR A 291 -27.16 -23.57 6.27
N GLU A 292 -27.32 -24.55 5.40
CA GLU A 292 -27.98 -24.42 4.11
C GLU A 292 -29.38 -25.04 4.17
N LYS A 293 -30.41 -24.23 3.97
CA LYS A 293 -31.81 -24.66 4.15
C LYS A 293 -32.26 -25.67 3.10
N GLU A 294 -31.80 -25.55 1.87
CA GLU A 294 -32.20 -26.42 0.75
C GLU A 294 -31.74 -27.87 0.97
N THR A 295 -30.49 -28.04 1.39
CA THR A 295 -29.89 -29.35 1.66
C THR A 295 -30.09 -29.82 3.11
N LYS A 296 -30.53 -28.92 4.00
CA LYS A 296 -30.59 -29.10 5.46
C LYS A 296 -29.23 -29.45 6.08
N THR A 297 -28.16 -29.02 5.44
CA THR A 297 -26.78 -29.33 5.86
C THR A 297 -26.28 -28.24 6.81
N LEU A 298 -25.80 -28.65 7.98
CA LEU A 298 -25.11 -27.82 8.96
C LEU A 298 -23.62 -28.20 8.97
N THR A 299 -22.76 -27.32 8.47
CA THR A 299 -21.31 -27.44 8.56
C THR A 299 -20.81 -26.71 9.80
N MET A 300 -20.03 -27.39 10.64
CA MET A 300 -19.48 -26.85 11.88
C MET A 300 -17.96 -26.92 11.88
N THR A 301 -17.30 -25.76 11.95
CA THR A 301 -15.83 -25.62 11.95
C THR A 301 -15.33 -25.14 13.31
N PRO A 302 -14.51 -25.93 14.03
CA PRO A 302 -14.02 -25.56 15.37
C PRO A 302 -13.05 -24.38 15.34
N MET A 303 -13.21 -23.42 16.25
CA MET A 303 -12.33 -22.22 16.32
C MET A 303 -11.22 -22.33 17.37
N ASP A 304 -11.46 -23.03 18.49
CA ASP A 304 -10.49 -23.13 19.59
C ASP A 304 -9.44 -24.20 19.30
N GLN A 305 -8.34 -23.81 18.64
CA GLN A 305 -7.19 -24.67 18.39
C GLN A 305 -6.22 -24.60 19.59
N LYS A 306 -6.26 -25.59 20.48
CA LYS A 306 -5.13 -25.79 21.42
C LYS A 306 -3.96 -26.41 20.64
N PRO A 307 -2.74 -25.85 20.72
CA PRO A 307 -1.57 -26.44 20.05
C PRO A 307 -1.33 -27.87 20.57
N GLY A 308 -1.43 -28.85 19.67
CA GLY A 308 -1.22 -30.29 19.95
C GLY A 308 -2.45 -31.19 19.91
N ALA A 309 -3.67 -30.66 19.74
CA ALA A 309 -4.86 -31.49 19.51
C ALA A 309 -4.97 -31.91 18.04
N LYS A 310 -5.38 -33.17 17.77
CA LYS A 310 -5.67 -33.65 16.40
C LYS A 310 -6.66 -32.70 15.73
N GLN A 311 -6.34 -32.20 14.53
CA GLN A 311 -7.26 -31.41 13.70
C GLN A 311 -8.57 -32.18 13.52
N GLN A 312 -9.63 -31.74 14.18
CA GLN A 312 -10.97 -32.11 13.79
C GLN A 312 -11.34 -31.19 12.62
N GLY A 313 -11.48 -31.79 11.44
CA GLY A 313 -11.96 -31.08 10.26
C GLY A 313 -13.40 -30.59 10.42
N PRO A 314 -13.92 -29.84 9.44
CA PRO A 314 -15.32 -29.43 9.41
C PRO A 314 -16.24 -30.64 9.56
N LEU A 315 -17.30 -30.48 10.35
CA LEU A 315 -18.30 -31.51 10.57
C LEU A 315 -19.57 -31.14 9.81
N ASP A 316 -19.90 -31.93 8.80
CA ASP A 316 -21.15 -31.80 8.05
C ASP A 316 -22.22 -32.68 8.68
N LEU A 317 -23.35 -32.08 9.05
CA LEU A 317 -24.48 -32.75 9.69
C LEU A 317 -25.78 -32.45 8.94
N THR A 318 -26.58 -33.48 8.67
CA THR A 318 -27.91 -33.31 8.07
C THR A 318 -28.95 -33.14 9.17
N LEU A 319 -29.62 -32.00 9.21
CA LEU A 319 -30.61 -31.65 10.23
C LEU A 319 -31.91 -32.46 10.04
N LYS A 320 -32.33 -33.17 11.09
CA LYS A 320 -33.66 -33.82 11.19
C LYS A 320 -34.72 -32.85 11.72
N TYR A 321 -34.46 -32.30 12.91
CA TYR A 321 -35.31 -31.30 13.53
C TYR A 321 -34.52 -30.38 14.44
N CYS A 322 -35.10 -29.21 14.69
CA CYS A 322 -34.58 -28.18 15.58
C CYS A 322 -35.70 -27.77 16.56
N VAL A 323 -35.38 -27.61 17.84
CA VAL A 323 -36.36 -27.22 18.88
C VAL A 323 -35.72 -26.27 19.88
N ARG A 324 -36.46 -25.23 20.28
CA ARG A 324 -35.96 -24.32 21.31
C ARG A 324 -35.89 -25.06 22.65
N ARG A 325 -34.76 -24.91 23.36
CA ARG A 325 -34.60 -25.54 24.67
C ARG A 325 -35.37 -24.75 25.74
N LYS A 326 -35.99 -25.47 26.68
CA LYS A 326 -36.73 -24.87 27.81
C LYS A 326 -35.75 -24.13 28.72
N THR A 327 -36.11 -22.93 29.17
CA THR A 327 -35.23 -22.09 30.01
C THR A 327 -34.90 -22.76 31.35
N GLU A 328 -35.82 -23.56 31.89
CA GLU A 328 -35.64 -24.30 33.14
C GLU A 328 -34.81 -25.59 32.97
N SER A 329 -34.55 -26.05 31.75
CA SER A 329 -33.86 -27.32 31.49
C SER A 329 -32.34 -27.21 31.33
N ILE A 330 -31.79 -25.98 31.34
CA ILE A 330 -30.36 -25.72 31.26
C ILE A 330 -30.02 -24.35 31.86
N ASP A 331 -28.95 -24.27 32.66
CA ASP A 331 -28.44 -23.00 33.20
C ASP A 331 -27.56 -22.26 32.16
N LYS A 332 -28.14 -22.01 30.97
CA LYS A 332 -27.53 -21.24 29.87
C LYS A 332 -28.61 -20.48 29.10
N ARG A 333 -28.24 -19.32 28.56
CA ARG A 333 -29.14 -18.47 27.76
C ARG A 333 -29.04 -18.80 26.28
N PHE A 334 -30.16 -18.64 25.59
CA PHE A 334 -30.27 -18.70 24.12
C PHE A 334 -29.99 -20.08 23.50
N CYS A 335 -30.30 -21.16 24.23
CA CYS A 335 -30.04 -22.52 23.78
C CYS A 335 -31.19 -23.10 22.93
N PHE A 336 -30.82 -23.97 22.00
CA PHE A 336 -31.73 -24.80 21.21
C PHE A 336 -31.07 -26.16 20.97
N ASP A 337 -31.89 -27.17 20.75
CA ASP A 337 -31.44 -28.54 20.50
C ASP A 337 -31.70 -28.89 19.04
N ILE A 338 -30.73 -29.56 18.43
CA ILE A 338 -30.87 -30.15 17.10
C ILE A 338 -30.69 -31.66 17.19
N GLU A 339 -31.34 -32.37 16.28
CA GLU A 339 -31.04 -33.78 16.02
C GLU A 339 -30.61 -33.93 14.56
N THR A 340 -29.59 -34.76 14.34
CA THR A 340 -29.01 -34.95 13.01
C THR A 340 -29.05 -36.43 12.59
N ASN A 341 -28.80 -36.70 11.32
CA ASN A 341 -28.79 -38.07 10.80
C ASN A 341 -27.55 -38.85 11.26
N GLU A 342 -26.42 -38.17 11.40
CA GLU A 342 -25.09 -38.75 11.59
C GLU A 342 -24.77 -39.00 13.07
N ARG A 343 -25.34 -38.19 13.98
CA ARG A 343 -25.06 -38.29 15.42
C ARG A 343 -26.29 -38.79 16.18
N PRO A 344 -26.17 -39.92 16.91
CA PRO A 344 -27.24 -40.37 17.79
C PRO A 344 -27.31 -39.46 19.03
N GLY A 345 -28.48 -38.87 19.26
CA GLY A 345 -28.76 -38.00 20.40
C GLY A 345 -28.86 -36.51 20.03
N THR A 346 -29.39 -35.73 20.97
CA THR A 346 -29.59 -34.29 20.78
C THR A 346 -28.30 -33.52 20.98
N ILE A 347 -28.00 -32.61 20.06
CA ILE A 347 -26.87 -31.68 20.15
C ILE A 347 -27.42 -30.34 20.65
N THR A 348 -26.93 -29.89 21.81
CA THR A 348 -27.34 -28.61 22.37
C THR A 348 -26.43 -27.51 21.87
N LEU A 349 -27.03 -26.51 21.22
CA LEU A 349 -26.37 -25.34 20.67
C LEU A 349 -26.77 -24.09 21.46
N GLN A 350 -25.85 -23.15 21.60
CA GLN A 350 -26.05 -21.87 22.25
C GLN A 350 -25.72 -20.73 21.26
N ALA A 351 -26.71 -19.88 21.03
CA ALA A 351 -26.57 -18.67 20.22
C ALA A 351 -26.03 -17.48 21.05
N LEU A 352 -25.54 -16.45 20.35
CA LEU A 352 -24.94 -15.27 20.99
C LEU A 352 -25.97 -14.34 21.64
N SER A 353 -27.19 -14.32 21.13
CA SER A 353 -28.28 -13.46 21.62
C SER A 353 -29.64 -14.09 21.32
N GLU A 354 -30.70 -13.59 21.96
CA GLU A 354 -32.07 -14.04 21.67
C GLU A 354 -32.48 -13.76 20.23
N ALA A 355 -32.06 -12.60 19.68
CA ALA A 355 -32.29 -12.29 18.27
C ALA A 355 -31.59 -13.33 17.37
N ASN A 356 -30.30 -13.59 17.62
CA ASN A 356 -29.54 -14.58 16.86
C ASN A 356 -30.13 -15.99 16.96
N ARG A 357 -30.56 -16.42 18.15
CA ARG A 357 -31.26 -17.70 18.35
C ARG A 357 -32.52 -17.80 17.48
N ARG A 358 -33.33 -16.73 17.44
CA ARG A 358 -34.55 -16.71 16.61
C ARG A 358 -34.22 -16.86 15.13
N LEU A 359 -33.15 -16.22 14.64
CA LEU A 359 -32.72 -16.37 13.25
C LEU A 359 -32.28 -17.80 12.93
N TRP A 360 -31.54 -18.46 13.82
CA TRP A 360 -31.14 -19.86 13.69
C TRP A 360 -32.34 -20.81 13.70
N MET A 361 -33.27 -20.61 14.64
CA MET A 361 -34.52 -21.37 14.71
C MET A 361 -35.37 -21.19 13.44
N GLU A 362 -35.50 -19.97 12.93
CA GLU A 362 -36.25 -19.68 11.70
C GLU A 362 -35.61 -20.34 10.47
N ALA A 363 -34.29 -20.29 10.35
CA ALA A 363 -33.57 -20.92 9.24
C ALA A 363 -33.74 -22.46 9.26
N MET A 364 -33.67 -23.06 10.45
CA MET A 364 -33.75 -24.51 10.68
C MET A 364 -35.20 -25.05 10.82
N ASP A 365 -36.22 -24.23 10.50
CA ASP A 365 -37.64 -24.56 10.69
C ASP A 365 -37.96 -25.09 12.11
N GLY A 366 -37.29 -24.53 13.10
CA GLY A 366 -37.30 -25.00 14.47
C GLY A 366 -38.60 -24.70 15.20
N LYS A 367 -38.99 -25.61 16.11
CA LYS A 367 -40.27 -25.54 16.83
C LYS A 367 -40.09 -24.99 18.26
N GLU A 368 -41.14 -24.38 18.79
CA GLU A 368 -41.21 -24.03 20.22
C GLU A 368 -41.49 -25.28 21.07
N PRO A 369 -40.92 -25.40 22.29
CA PRO A 369 -41.15 -26.55 23.15
C PRO A 369 -42.61 -26.60 23.59
N ILE A 370 -43.21 -27.79 23.55
CA ILE A 370 -44.58 -28.00 24.01
C ILE A 370 -44.58 -27.88 25.55
N TYR A 371 -45.34 -26.90 26.06
CA TYR A 371 -45.63 -26.76 27.48
C TYR A 371 -46.84 -27.62 27.81
N HIS A 372 -46.63 -28.74 28.50
CA HIS A 372 -47.72 -29.43 29.16
C HIS A 372 -48.02 -28.68 30.46
N SER A 373 -48.99 -27.76 30.41
CA SER A 373 -49.55 -27.13 31.61
C SER A 373 -50.75 -27.97 32.10
N PRO A 374 -50.87 -28.28 33.41
CA PRO A 374 -51.89 -29.20 33.90
C PRO A 374 -53.23 -28.48 34.18
N ILE A 375 -53.90 -27.87 33.19
CA ILE A 375 -55.32 -27.46 33.34
C ILE A 375 -56.06 -27.58 31.99
N THR A 376 -57.12 -28.37 31.95
CA THR A 376 -57.89 -28.79 30.76
C THR A 376 -59.35 -28.34 30.86
N LYS A 377 -59.65 -27.05 30.75
CA LYS A 377 -61.02 -26.55 30.48
C LYS A 377 -61.01 -25.09 30.03
N GLN A 378 -61.39 -24.87 28.77
CA GLN A 378 -61.37 -23.56 28.08
C GLN A 378 -62.62 -22.71 28.39
N GLU A 379 -63.67 -23.31 28.97
CA GLU A 379 -64.97 -22.69 29.23
C GLU A 379 -64.98 -21.73 30.44
N GLU A 380 -63.97 -21.78 31.32
CA GLU A 380 -63.87 -20.88 32.49
C GLU A 380 -63.09 -19.58 32.21
N MET A 381 -62.78 -19.26 30.95
CA MET A 381 -62.01 -18.06 30.57
C MET A 381 -62.83 -16.97 29.85
N GLU A 382 -64.15 -17.13 29.72
CA GLU A 382 -65.03 -16.16 29.04
C GLU A 382 -65.77 -15.24 30.02
N LEU A 383 -65.83 -13.95 29.69
CA LEU A 383 -66.62 -12.96 30.42
C LEU A 383 -68.11 -13.23 30.21
N ASN A 384 -68.87 -13.45 31.29
CA ASN A 384 -70.32 -13.49 31.20
C ASN A 384 -70.91 -12.09 30.94
N GLU A 385 -72.20 -12.01 30.63
CA GLU A 385 -72.88 -10.75 30.28
C GLU A 385 -72.74 -9.66 31.36
N VAL A 386 -72.69 -10.07 32.63
CA VAL A 386 -72.46 -9.18 33.80
C VAL A 386 -71.02 -8.65 33.80
N GLY A 387 -70.04 -9.51 33.49
CA GLY A 387 -68.63 -9.14 33.28
C GLY A 387 -68.44 -8.14 32.15
N PHE A 388 -69.14 -8.32 31.02
CA PHE A 388 -69.13 -7.34 29.92
C PHE A 388 -69.74 -5.99 30.33
N LYS A 389 -70.84 -5.98 31.10
CA LYS A 389 -71.48 -4.76 31.60
C LYS A 389 -70.54 -3.99 32.55
N PHE A 390 -69.79 -4.71 33.40
CA PHE A 390 -68.76 -4.15 34.28
C PHE A 390 -67.64 -3.48 33.48
N VAL A 391 -67.00 -4.23 32.55
CA VAL A 391 -65.88 -3.73 31.75
C VAL A 391 -66.29 -2.51 30.92
N ARG A 392 -67.47 -2.54 30.30
CA ARG A 392 -67.99 -1.39 29.52
C ARG A 392 -68.17 -0.13 30.37
N LYS A 393 -68.60 -0.28 31.63
CA LYS A 393 -68.77 0.86 32.55
C LYS A 393 -67.43 1.38 33.06
N CYS A 394 -66.46 0.50 33.32
CA CYS A 394 -65.08 0.90 33.62
C CYS A 394 -64.46 1.70 32.46
N ILE A 395 -64.62 1.22 31.22
CA ILE A 395 -64.15 1.90 30.00
C ILE A 395 -64.78 3.30 29.89
N ASN A 396 -66.11 3.41 30.01
CA ASN A 396 -66.80 4.70 29.91
C ASN A 396 -66.33 5.72 30.98
N VAL A 397 -66.04 5.27 32.21
CA VAL A 397 -65.49 6.15 33.26
C VAL A 397 -64.06 6.57 32.94
N ILE A 398 -63.24 5.68 32.40
CA ILE A 398 -61.88 6.01 31.94
C ILE A 398 -61.95 7.00 30.79
N GLU A 399 -62.85 6.81 29.84
CA GLU A 399 -63.03 7.70 28.69
C GLU A 399 -63.49 9.11 29.10
N THR A 400 -64.43 9.20 30.04
CA THR A 400 -64.99 10.48 30.48
C THR A 400 -64.13 11.23 31.50
N LYS A 401 -63.36 10.53 32.35
CA LYS A 401 -62.62 11.16 33.46
C LYS A 401 -61.12 10.84 33.49
N GLY A 402 -60.68 9.78 32.84
CA GLY A 402 -59.33 9.23 32.96
C GLY A 402 -58.38 9.54 31.82
N ILE A 403 -58.89 9.84 30.61
CA ILE A 403 -58.06 10.05 29.40
C ILE A 403 -57.00 11.14 29.56
N LYS A 404 -57.25 12.16 30.39
CA LYS A 404 -56.30 13.25 30.64
C LYS A 404 -55.29 12.96 31.76
N THR A 405 -55.35 11.79 32.38
CA THR A 405 -54.49 11.42 33.52
C THR A 405 -53.25 10.69 33.02
N GLU A 406 -52.07 11.33 33.10
CA GLU A 406 -50.81 10.68 32.75
C GLU A 406 -50.52 9.48 33.67
N GLY A 407 -49.94 8.40 33.11
CA GLY A 407 -49.52 7.24 33.91
C GLY A 407 -50.66 6.33 34.42
N LEU A 408 -51.87 6.45 33.85
CA LEU A 408 -53.06 5.70 34.29
C LEU A 408 -52.88 4.16 34.32
N TYR A 409 -52.06 3.62 33.41
CA TYR A 409 -51.75 2.18 33.32
C TYR A 409 -50.56 1.73 34.17
N ARG A 410 -49.83 2.68 34.79
CA ARG A 410 -48.63 2.38 35.59
C ARG A 410 -48.91 2.38 37.10
N THR A 411 -50.02 2.98 37.52
CA THR A 411 -50.35 3.17 38.94
C THR A 411 -51.54 2.30 39.33
N VAL A 412 -51.30 1.27 40.14
CA VAL A 412 -52.34 0.34 40.61
C VAL A 412 -53.00 0.85 41.88
N GLY A 413 -54.33 0.70 41.96
CA GLY A 413 -55.10 0.92 43.16
C GLY A 413 -54.84 -0.16 44.21
N SER A 414 -55.09 0.16 45.48
CA SER A 414 -54.90 -0.77 46.59
C SER A 414 -55.71 -2.06 46.38
N ASN A 415 -55.07 -3.22 46.52
CA ASN A 415 -55.68 -4.53 46.29
C ASN A 415 -56.96 -4.73 47.13
N ILE A 416 -56.98 -4.23 48.38
CA ILE A 416 -58.14 -4.27 49.28
C ILE A 416 -59.32 -3.46 48.71
N GLN A 417 -59.04 -2.30 48.11
CA GLN A 417 -60.06 -1.47 47.50
C GLN A 417 -60.57 -2.06 46.18
N VAL A 418 -59.70 -2.73 45.41
CA VAL A 418 -60.09 -3.44 44.17
C VAL A 418 -61.01 -4.61 44.52
N GLN A 419 -60.69 -5.38 45.55
CA GLN A 419 -61.55 -6.47 46.03
C GLN A 419 -62.89 -5.96 46.55
N LYS A 420 -62.93 -4.82 47.27
CA LYS A 420 -64.18 -4.18 47.68
C LYS A 420 -65.05 -3.77 46.49
N LEU A 421 -64.45 -3.23 45.44
CA LEU A 421 -65.15 -2.85 44.20
C LEU A 421 -65.73 -4.07 43.47
N LEU A 422 -64.94 -5.14 43.34
CA LEU A 422 -65.38 -6.38 42.70
C LEU A 422 -66.51 -7.06 43.51
N ASN A 423 -66.39 -7.14 44.84
CA ASN A 423 -67.42 -7.72 45.70
C ASN A 423 -68.70 -6.88 45.75
N ALA A 424 -68.60 -5.56 45.64
CA ALA A 424 -69.77 -4.69 45.53
C ALA A 424 -70.54 -4.90 44.21
N PHE A 425 -69.84 -5.30 43.14
CA PHE A 425 -70.44 -5.50 41.82
C PHE A 425 -70.91 -6.95 41.57
N PHE A 426 -70.20 -7.94 42.12
CA PHE A 426 -70.43 -9.37 41.88
C PHE A 426 -70.93 -10.15 43.11
N GLY A 427 -71.27 -9.47 44.22
CA GLY A 427 -71.68 -10.10 45.47
C GLY A 427 -73.05 -10.81 45.40
N PRO A 428 -73.32 -11.82 46.27
CA PRO A 428 -74.56 -12.61 46.22
C PRO A 428 -75.85 -11.83 46.52
N SER A 429 -75.74 -10.62 47.08
CA SER A 429 -76.88 -9.78 47.50
C SER A 429 -77.25 -8.69 46.50
N SER A 430 -76.65 -8.66 45.31
CA SER A 430 -76.92 -7.64 44.29
C SER A 430 -77.82 -8.17 43.17
N SER A 431 -79.05 -7.67 43.10
CA SER A 431 -79.78 -7.62 41.83
C SER A 431 -79.01 -6.66 40.92
N GLY A 432 -78.54 -7.16 39.78
CA GLY A 432 -77.58 -6.45 38.91
C GLY A 432 -77.99 -5.04 38.48
N ASP A 433 -79.26 -4.66 38.63
CA ASP A 433 -79.78 -3.32 38.32
C ASP A 433 -79.87 -2.35 39.51
N GLN A 434 -79.81 -2.80 40.77
CA GLN A 434 -79.92 -1.90 41.93
C GLN A 434 -78.55 -1.35 42.37
N VAL A 435 -77.47 -2.13 42.20
CA VAL A 435 -76.08 -1.64 42.35
C VAL A 435 -75.69 -0.66 41.23
N LEU A 436 -76.38 -0.72 40.08
CA LEU A 436 -76.14 0.14 38.92
C LEU A 436 -76.57 1.60 39.11
N ARG A 437 -77.45 1.91 40.07
CA ARG A 437 -77.87 3.29 40.42
C ARG A 437 -77.15 3.86 41.64
N ASP A 438 -76.78 3.04 42.63
CA ASP A 438 -76.12 3.50 43.86
C ASP A 438 -74.59 3.52 43.81
N CYS A 439 -73.96 2.86 42.83
CA CYS A 439 -72.53 3.05 42.53
C CYS A 439 -72.31 4.38 41.82
N SER A 440 -72.37 5.46 42.59
CA SER A 440 -71.81 6.75 42.23
C SER A 440 -70.28 6.61 42.10
N PHE A 441 -69.83 6.16 40.93
CA PHE A 441 -68.43 6.16 40.46
C PHE A 441 -67.64 7.48 40.70
N PRO A 442 -68.22 8.68 40.96
CA PRO A 442 -67.45 9.80 41.50
C PRO A 442 -66.74 9.58 42.84
N ARG A 443 -67.09 8.57 43.66
CA ARG A 443 -66.37 8.28 44.92
C ARG A 443 -65.11 7.41 44.77
N TRP A 444 -64.90 6.77 43.62
CA TRP A 444 -63.78 5.85 43.38
C TRP A 444 -62.78 6.48 42.41
N GLY A 445 -61.50 6.53 42.81
CA GLY A 445 -60.44 7.14 42.00
C GLY A 445 -60.20 6.38 40.69
N VAL A 446 -59.84 7.09 39.61
CA VAL A 446 -59.66 6.52 38.26
C VAL A 446 -58.63 5.37 38.25
N HIS A 447 -57.56 5.48 39.05
CA HIS A 447 -56.54 4.42 39.21
C HIS A 447 -57.09 3.12 39.82
N LEU A 448 -58.14 3.20 40.65
CA LEU A 448 -58.78 2.02 41.22
C LEU A 448 -59.64 1.30 40.18
N ILE A 449 -60.27 2.06 39.28
CA ILE A 449 -61.15 1.55 38.23
C ILE A 449 -60.36 0.92 37.09
N THR A 450 -59.14 1.41 36.83
CA THR A 450 -58.23 0.83 35.82
C THR A 450 -57.54 -0.44 36.29
N SER A 451 -57.44 -0.68 37.60
CA SER A 451 -56.74 -1.83 38.18
C SER A 451 -57.41 -3.20 37.95
N PRO A 452 -58.74 -3.36 38.01
CA PRO A 452 -59.39 -4.64 37.69
C PRO A 452 -59.47 -4.94 36.19
N VAL A 453 -59.20 -3.97 35.29
CA VAL A 453 -59.25 -4.17 33.83
C VAL A 453 -58.12 -5.07 33.30
N PRO A 454 -56.84 -4.89 33.68
CA PRO A 454 -55.77 -5.85 33.37
C PRO A 454 -55.75 -7.05 34.35
N ALA A 455 -56.42 -6.95 35.49
CA ALA A 455 -56.43 -7.97 36.54
C ALA A 455 -57.84 -8.50 36.82
N ALA A 456 -58.57 -8.89 35.77
CA ALA A 456 -59.90 -9.50 35.91
C ALA A 456 -59.80 -10.88 36.59
N ARG A 457 -59.58 -10.88 37.91
CA ARG A 457 -59.77 -12.00 38.82
C ARG A 457 -61.25 -11.99 39.20
N PHE A 458 -62.07 -12.64 38.41
CA PHE A 458 -63.44 -12.95 38.84
C PHE A 458 -63.36 -14.00 39.94
N PRO A 459 -64.25 -13.99 40.94
CA PRO A 459 -64.39 -15.12 41.85
C PRO A 459 -64.73 -16.35 41.00
N GLY A 460 -63.77 -17.27 40.84
CA GLY A 460 -63.89 -18.46 39.97
C GLY A 460 -62.97 -18.52 38.73
N CYS A 461 -62.20 -17.49 38.39
CA CYS A 461 -61.28 -17.53 37.23
C CYS A 461 -59.83 -17.17 37.62
N GLN A 462 -58.85 -18.00 37.23
CA GLN A 462 -57.41 -17.68 37.35
C GLN A 462 -56.80 -17.29 35.98
N GLN A 463 -56.07 -16.17 36.00
CA GLN A 463 -55.12 -15.63 35.01
C GLN A 463 -55.48 -15.72 33.50
N VAL A 464 -55.99 -14.61 32.96
CA VAL A 464 -55.96 -14.34 31.51
C VAL A 464 -54.67 -13.60 31.15
N PRO A 465 -53.89 -14.04 30.13
CA PRO A 465 -52.74 -13.30 29.64
C PRO A 465 -53.14 -11.94 29.03
N LEU A 466 -52.40 -10.88 29.36
CA LEU A 466 -52.57 -9.50 28.88
C LEU A 466 -52.69 -9.35 27.35
N SER A 467 -52.27 -10.35 26.57
CA SER A 467 -52.27 -10.31 25.11
C SER A 467 -53.66 -10.35 24.45
N GLN A 468 -54.71 -10.84 25.14
CA GLN A 468 -56.05 -10.94 24.56
C GLN A 468 -56.98 -9.74 24.85
N VAL A 469 -56.79 -9.05 25.98
CA VAL A 469 -57.67 -7.93 26.37
C VAL A 469 -57.33 -6.63 25.60
N CYS A 470 -56.06 -6.41 25.24
CA CYS A 470 -55.65 -5.22 24.47
C CYS A 470 -56.19 -5.20 23.02
N ARG A 471 -56.69 -6.32 22.48
CA ARG A 471 -57.17 -6.37 21.09
C ARG A 471 -58.53 -5.69 20.87
N VAL A 472 -59.32 -5.48 21.93
CA VAL A 472 -60.68 -4.94 21.81
C VAL A 472 -60.73 -3.40 22.00
N SER A 473 -59.73 -2.79 22.64
CA SER A 473 -59.69 -1.34 22.87
C SER A 473 -58.80 -0.54 21.90
N LEU A 474 -58.04 -1.21 21.01
CA LEU A 474 -57.13 -0.56 20.05
C LEU A 474 -57.71 -0.39 18.64
N LEU A 475 -58.96 -0.81 18.39
CA LEU A 475 -59.63 -0.60 17.10
C LEU A 475 -60.30 0.79 16.95
N GLY A 476 -60.15 1.69 17.93
CA GLY A 476 -60.86 2.98 17.98
C GLY A 476 -60.02 4.24 18.12
N SER A 477 -58.69 4.19 18.15
CA SER A 477 -57.85 5.40 18.25
C SER A 477 -56.39 5.15 17.89
N GLU A 478 -56.05 5.28 16.60
CA GLU A 478 -54.70 5.63 16.17
C GLU A 478 -54.51 7.14 16.33
N LEU A 479 -53.55 7.57 17.16
CA LEU A 479 -52.72 8.79 16.98
C LEU A 479 -51.95 9.10 18.27
N TRP A 480 -50.67 8.73 18.32
CA TRP A 480 -49.59 9.51 18.94
C TRP A 480 -48.27 9.16 18.25
N LEU A 481 -47.94 9.90 17.19
CA LEU A 481 -46.58 10.13 16.71
C LEU A 481 -46.21 11.59 17.01
N GLN A 482 -44.91 11.82 17.18
CA GLN A 482 -44.26 13.04 17.65
C GLN A 482 -44.60 14.35 16.89
N PRO A 483 -44.31 15.53 17.50
CA PRO A 483 -44.93 16.80 17.15
C PRO A 483 -44.11 17.62 16.16
N SER A 484 -44.60 17.79 14.94
CA SER A 484 -44.35 19.02 14.16
C SER A 484 -45.37 19.16 13.03
N GLN A 485 -45.94 20.37 12.94
CA GLN A 485 -46.78 20.93 11.88
C GLN A 485 -48.30 20.67 11.97
N ARG A 486 -49.01 21.79 12.18
CA ARG A 486 -50.47 21.94 12.18
C ARG A 486 -51.03 21.77 10.76
N MET A 487 -52.17 21.08 10.71
CA MET A 487 -53.37 21.33 9.88
C MET A 487 -53.19 21.98 8.50
N SER A 488 -53.60 21.27 7.44
CA SER A 488 -54.81 21.67 6.71
C SER A 488 -55.35 20.58 5.77
N THR A 489 -56.59 20.18 6.06
CA THR A 489 -57.69 19.80 5.14
C THR A 489 -57.56 18.64 4.15
N ILE A 490 -58.37 17.62 4.45
CA ILE A 490 -58.94 16.61 3.54
C ILE A 490 -59.96 17.27 2.60
N ARG A 491 -59.86 17.06 1.28
CA ARG A 491 -61.02 16.93 0.36
C ARG A 491 -60.67 16.32 -1.02
N ASN A 492 -61.09 15.06 -1.17
CA ASN A 492 -61.64 14.35 -2.34
C ASN A 492 -60.86 14.14 -3.67
N PRO A 493 -61.18 13.04 -4.39
CA PRO A 493 -60.31 12.38 -5.37
C PRO A 493 -60.67 12.67 -6.84
N ARG A 494 -59.76 12.21 -7.72
CA ARG A 494 -59.81 12.17 -9.20
C ARG A 494 -59.41 13.46 -9.93
N LYS A 495 -58.19 13.45 -10.49
CA LYS A 495 -57.92 13.71 -11.92
C LYS A 495 -56.43 13.52 -12.21
N SER A 496 -56.16 12.64 -13.16
CA SER A 496 -54.91 12.48 -13.91
C SER A 496 -54.64 13.72 -14.77
N TRP A 497 -53.40 14.24 -14.79
CA TRP A 497 -52.81 14.90 -15.96
C TRP A 497 -51.28 14.78 -15.89
N LEU A 498 -50.70 14.45 -17.04
CA LEU A 498 -49.28 14.36 -17.36
C LEU A 498 -48.61 15.74 -17.37
N GLY A 499 -47.27 15.75 -17.22
CA GLY A 499 -46.43 16.65 -18.00
C GLY A 499 -45.46 17.56 -17.23
N SER A 500 -44.17 17.19 -17.32
CA SER A 500 -43.01 18.05 -17.65
C SER A 500 -42.60 19.21 -16.73
N GLY A 501 -41.29 19.28 -16.43
CA GLY A 501 -40.58 20.56 -16.27
C GLY A 501 -39.51 20.59 -15.19
N SER A 502 -38.26 20.37 -15.59
CA SER A 502 -37.01 20.52 -14.82
C SER A 502 -36.67 21.97 -14.43
N LEU A 503 -35.92 22.17 -13.33
CA LEU A 503 -34.85 23.17 -13.06
C LEU A 503 -34.65 23.26 -11.52
N LEU A 504 -33.51 22.84 -10.93
CA LEU A 504 -32.30 23.66 -10.60
C LEU A 504 -32.67 25.00 -9.90
N ALA A 505 -32.03 25.51 -8.85
CA ALA A 505 -30.99 25.11 -7.89
C ALA A 505 -30.83 26.31 -6.90
N VAL A 506 -30.19 26.08 -5.75
CA VAL A 506 -29.46 27.06 -4.89
C VAL A 506 -30.26 28.18 -4.20
N TRP A 507 -30.45 28.10 -2.88
CA TRP A 507 -29.54 28.59 -1.82
C TRP A 507 -29.81 27.84 -0.52
#